data_AF-A0A9D9LER4-F1
#
_entry.id   AF-A0A9D9LER4-F1
#
_cell.length_a   1.000
_cell.length_b   1.000
_cell.length_c   1.000
_cell.angle_alpha   90.00
_cell.angle_beta   90.00
_cell.angle_gamma   90.00
#
_symmetry.space_group_name_H-M   'P 1'
#
loop_
_entity.id
_entity.type
_entity.pdbx_description
1 polymer ?
#
loop_
_entity_poly.entity_id
_entity_poly.type
_entity_poly.pdbx_seq_one_letter_code
_entity_poly.pdbx_strand_id
1 'polypeptide(L)'
;MTDLASDLLRGAIDVHIHAAPDIVPRLLNDFELAEAARAAGMAAIVLKSHHMLTADRAQIAQNAFPEVKVFGGLALNRPPCGGLNPEAVKVAIRMGAKVIWLPTLSAANHIEKTKTRVTGNLGVMSQGF
;
A
#
# COMPACT_ATOMS: atom_id res chain seq x y z
N MET A 1 -12.24 3.09 -31.61
CA MET A 1 -11.75 1.75 -31.23
C MET A 1 -10.79 2.00 -30.10
N THR A 2 -11.09 1.55 -28.88
CA THR A 2 -10.13 1.60 -27.76
C THR A 2 -8.94 0.73 -28.13
N ASP A 3 -7.73 1.13 -27.74
CA ASP A 3 -6.56 0.29 -27.95
C ASP A 3 -6.60 -0.94 -27.03
N LEU A 4 -5.81 -1.96 -27.36
CA LEU A 4 -5.76 -3.20 -26.60
C LEU A 4 -5.47 -2.97 -25.11
N ALA A 5 -4.63 -1.98 -24.78
CA ALA A 5 -4.30 -1.65 -23.40
C ALA A 5 -5.53 -1.15 -22.62
N SER A 6 -6.32 -0.26 -23.23
CA SER A 6 -7.54 0.30 -22.64
C SER A 6 -8.60 -0.78 -22.41
N ASP A 7 -8.74 -1.73 -23.33
CA ASP A 7 -9.68 -2.84 -23.18
C ASP A 7 -9.27 -3.82 -22.08
N LEU A 8 -7.96 -4.05 -21.88
CA LEU A 8 -7.44 -4.89 -20.79
C LEU A 8 -7.67 -4.30 -19.40
N LEU A 9 -7.77 -2.97 -19.27
CA LEU A 9 -8.02 -2.33 -17.98
C LEU A 9 -9.47 -2.45 -17.51
N ARG A 10 -10.43 -2.68 -18.42
CA ARG A 10 -11.83 -2.82 -18.05
C ARG A 10 -12.04 -4.05 -17.18
N GLY A 11 -12.55 -3.84 -15.97
CA GLY A 11 -12.72 -4.88 -14.95
C GLY A 11 -11.42 -5.34 -14.29
N ALA A 12 -10.27 -4.78 -14.66
CA ALA A 12 -8.99 -5.13 -14.05
C ALA A 12 -8.90 -4.64 -12.60
N ILE A 13 -7.99 -5.27 -11.85
CA ILE A 13 -7.63 -4.87 -10.50
C ILE A 13 -6.13 -4.65 -10.44
N ASP A 14 -5.71 -3.43 -10.07
CA ASP A 14 -4.32 -3.19 -9.73
C ASP A 14 -4.12 -3.32 -8.22
N VAL A 15 -3.30 -4.30 -7.85
CA VAL A 15 -3.10 -4.73 -6.46
C VAL A 15 -1.97 -3.99 -5.74
N HIS A 16 -1.26 -3.07 -6.40
CA HIS A 16 -0.13 -2.38 -5.79
C HIS A 16 0.12 -1.02 -6.46
N ILE A 17 -0.54 0.03 -5.98
CA ILE A 17 -0.33 1.40 -6.47
C ILE A 17 0.12 2.33 -5.34
N HIS A 18 1.07 3.20 -5.65
CA HIS A 18 1.54 4.24 -4.76
C HIS A 18 0.93 5.60 -5.11
N ALA A 19 0.10 6.14 -4.20
CA ALA A 19 -0.55 7.44 -4.34
C ALA A 19 -0.15 8.42 -3.22
N ALA A 20 -0.25 9.71 -3.52
CA ALA A 20 -0.04 10.77 -2.53
C ALA A 20 -1.23 10.83 -1.53
N PRO A 21 -0.98 11.19 -0.27
CA PRO A 21 0.30 11.65 0.29
C PRO A 21 1.26 10.49 0.60
N ASP A 22 2.54 10.68 0.27
CA ASP A 22 3.64 9.74 0.59
C ASP A 22 4.96 10.52 0.73
N ILE A 23 5.98 9.91 1.33
CA ILE A 23 7.32 10.51 1.49
C ILE A 23 7.98 10.75 0.13
N VAL A 24 7.75 9.83 -0.81
CA VAL A 24 8.20 9.97 -2.19
C VAL A 24 7.07 10.64 -2.97
N PRO A 25 7.35 11.74 -3.71
CA PRO A 25 6.35 12.38 -4.57
C PRO A 25 5.70 11.37 -5.51
N ARG A 26 4.36 11.39 -5.58
CA ARG A 26 3.57 10.50 -6.44
C ARG A 26 2.89 11.30 -7.53
N LEU A 27 2.59 10.62 -8.63
CA LEU A 27 1.95 11.24 -9.79
C LEU A 27 0.54 11.73 -9.48
N LEU A 28 -0.22 10.94 -8.70
CA LEU A 28 -1.61 11.19 -8.36
C LEU A 28 -1.80 11.04 -6.85
N ASN A 29 -2.74 11.79 -6.28
CA ASN A 29 -3.28 11.53 -4.95
C ASN A 29 -4.34 10.42 -4.97
N ASP A 30 -4.80 9.99 -3.80
CA ASP A 30 -5.76 8.88 -3.66
C ASP A 30 -7.08 9.11 -4.43
N PHE A 31 -7.57 10.36 -4.49
CA PHE A 31 -8.80 10.69 -5.21
C PHE A 31 -8.59 10.74 -6.72
N GLU A 32 -7.52 11.39 -7.17
CA GLU A 32 -7.15 11.46 -8.59
C GLU A 32 -6.92 10.06 -9.16
N LEU A 33 -6.30 9.17 -8.39
CA LEU A 33 -6.08 7.78 -8.78
C LEU A 33 -7.38 6.99 -8.86
N ALA A 34 -8.27 7.14 -7.88
CA ALA A 34 -9.58 6.49 -7.90
C ALA A 34 -10.41 6.96 -9.11
N GLU A 35 -10.42 8.25 -9.40
CA GLU A 35 -11.09 8.81 -10.59
C GLU A 35 -10.49 8.27 -11.89
N ALA A 36 -9.16 8.18 -11.99
CA ALA A 36 -8.50 7.60 -13.16
C ALA A 36 -8.87 6.11 -13.36
N ALA A 37 -8.90 5.33 -12.28
CA ALA A 37 -9.31 3.93 -12.31
C ALA A 37 -10.79 3.78 -12.72
N ARG A 38 -11.67 4.63 -12.18
CA ARG A 38 -13.08 4.70 -12.56
C ARG A 38 -13.24 5.02 -14.05
N ALA A 39 -12.54 6.03 -14.54
CA ALA A 39 -12.59 6.44 -15.94
C ALA A 39 -12.07 5.35 -16.90
N ALA A 40 -11.08 4.56 -16.47
CA ALA A 40 -10.57 3.40 -17.21
C ALA A 40 -11.48 2.16 -17.12
N GLY A 41 -12.55 2.20 -16.33
CA GLY A 41 -13.48 1.08 -16.14
C GLY A 41 -12.89 -0.07 -15.32
N MET A 42 -11.89 0.20 -14.48
CA MET A 42 -11.29 -0.80 -13.59
C MET A 42 -12.27 -1.22 -12.50
N ALA A 43 -12.15 -2.45 -12.02
CA ALA A 43 -12.98 -2.95 -10.93
C ALA A 43 -12.48 -2.47 -9.56
N ALA A 44 -11.15 -2.42 -9.37
CA ALA A 44 -10.57 -2.03 -8.09
C ALA A 44 -9.11 -1.55 -8.20
N ILE A 45 -8.69 -0.81 -7.17
CA ILE A 45 -7.29 -0.45 -6.92
C ILE A 45 -6.92 -0.73 -5.45
N VAL A 46 -5.65 -1.04 -5.21
CA VAL A 46 -5.10 -1.19 -3.87
C VAL A 46 -4.00 -0.16 -3.64
N LEU A 47 -4.28 0.78 -2.75
CA LEU A 47 -3.36 1.81 -2.30
C LEU A 47 -2.29 1.19 -1.41
N LYS A 48 -1.03 1.55 -1.65
CA LYS A 48 0.12 1.06 -0.89
C LYS A 48 1.05 2.21 -0.56
N SER A 49 1.52 2.23 0.68
CA SER A 49 2.64 3.07 1.12
C SER A 49 3.75 2.18 1.68
N HIS A 50 4.99 2.64 1.57
CA HIS A 50 6.10 2.03 2.31
C HIS A 50 6.13 2.43 3.79
N HIS A 51 5.40 3.49 4.14
CA HIS A 51 5.60 4.24 5.37
C HIS A 51 4.36 4.31 6.24
N MET A 52 3.16 4.22 5.66
CA MET A 52 1.92 4.45 6.39
C MET A 52 0.89 3.36 6.09
N LEU A 53 -0.07 3.23 6.99
CA LEU A 53 -1.33 2.53 6.70
C LEU A 53 -2.01 3.23 5.51
N THR A 54 -2.63 2.45 4.63
CA THR A 54 -3.43 3.01 3.52
C THR A 54 -4.90 2.58 3.56
N ALA A 55 -5.30 1.75 4.54
CA ALA A 55 -6.69 1.32 4.68
C ALA A 55 -7.64 2.47 5.04
N ASP A 56 -7.17 3.41 5.85
CA ASP A 56 -7.85 4.63 6.26
C ASP A 56 -8.14 5.55 5.06
N ARG A 57 -7.11 5.92 4.29
CA ARG A 57 -7.26 6.75 3.08
C ARG A 57 -8.10 6.06 2.00
N ALA A 58 -8.01 4.73 1.89
CA ALA A 58 -8.83 3.97 0.95
C ALA A 58 -10.31 4.10 1.28
N GLN A 59 -10.69 4.05 2.56
CA GLN A 59 -12.08 4.30 2.98
C GLN A 59 -12.55 5.71 2.65
N ILE A 60 -11.68 6.71 2.84
CA ILE A 60 -11.99 8.10 2.49
C ILE A 60 -12.22 8.26 0.98
N ALA A 61 -11.31 7.74 0.15
CA ALA A 61 -11.43 7.81 -1.31
C ALA A 61 -12.63 6.98 -1.82
N GLN A 62 -12.91 5.83 -1.22
CA GLN A 62 -14.06 4.98 -1.58
C GLN A 62 -15.39 5.73 -1.50
N ASN A 63 -15.54 6.68 -0.56
CA ASN A 63 -16.78 7.44 -0.41
C ASN A 63 -17.03 8.42 -1.56
N ALA A 64 -15.98 8.90 -2.23
CA ALA A 64 -16.12 9.81 -3.37
C ALA A 64 -16.38 9.08 -4.70
N PHE A 65 -15.93 7.82 -4.82
CA PHE A 65 -16.00 7.04 -6.06
C PHE A 65 -16.59 5.65 -5.80
N PRO A 66 -17.91 5.52 -5.56
CA PRO A 66 -18.56 4.25 -5.25
C PRO A 66 -18.48 3.19 -6.37
N GLU A 67 -18.25 3.61 -7.62
CA GLU A 67 -18.23 2.76 -8.82
C GLU A 67 -16.96 1.93 -8.96
N VAL A 68 -15.85 2.35 -8.34
CA VAL A 68 -14.58 1.60 -8.30
C VAL A 68 -14.29 1.21 -6.85
N LYS A 69 -13.79 -0.01 -6.62
CA LYS A 69 -13.38 -0.40 -5.27
C LYS A 69 -12.00 0.13 -4.94
N VAL A 70 -11.89 0.85 -3.84
CA VAL A 70 -10.61 1.36 -3.34
C VAL A 70 -10.26 0.61 -2.07
N PHE A 71 -9.15 -0.11 -2.10
CA PHE A 71 -8.63 -0.86 -0.96
C PHE A 71 -7.30 -0.30 -0.51
N GLY A 72 -6.92 -0.62 0.71
CA GLY A 72 -5.62 -0.28 1.27
C GLY A 72 -5.04 -1.43 2.08
N GLY A 73 -3.87 -1.18 2.66
CA GLY A 73 -3.10 -2.18 3.35
C GLY A 73 -2.01 -1.60 4.23
N LEU A 74 -1.12 -2.47 4.71
CA LEU A 74 0.02 -2.11 5.53
C LEU A 74 1.29 -2.85 5.06
N ALA A 75 2.37 -2.11 4.84
CA ALA A 75 3.68 -2.71 4.63
C ALA A 75 4.45 -2.79 5.95
N LEU A 76 4.91 -3.97 6.32
CA LEU A 76 5.58 -4.25 7.60
C LEU A 76 7.05 -3.81 7.62
N ASN A 77 7.31 -2.58 7.17
CA ASN A 77 8.64 -2.00 7.25
C ASN A 77 9.02 -1.65 8.69
N ARG A 78 10.32 -1.75 9.03
CA ARG A 78 10.81 -1.50 10.38
C ARG A 78 10.57 -0.07 10.88
N PRO A 79 10.99 1.01 10.18
CA PRO A 79 10.81 2.36 10.71
C PRO A 79 9.35 2.74 11.00
N PRO A 80 8.36 2.45 10.13
CA PRO A 80 6.98 2.83 10.38
C PRO A 80 6.17 1.84 11.25
N CYS A 81 6.51 0.55 11.24
CA CYS A 81 5.66 -0.50 11.84
C CYS A 81 6.39 -1.39 12.85
N GLY A 82 7.69 -1.20 13.07
CA GLY A 82 8.52 -2.07 13.91
C GLY A 82 9.00 -3.37 13.24
N GLY A 83 8.61 -3.62 11.98
CA GLY A 83 9.00 -4.79 11.20
C GLY A 83 7.87 -5.82 11.16
N LEU A 84 8.21 -7.11 11.23
CA LEU A 84 7.23 -8.19 11.35
C LEU A 84 6.49 -8.08 12.70
N ASN A 85 5.40 -7.33 12.69
CA ASN A 85 4.64 -6.93 13.87
C ASN A 85 3.18 -7.43 13.78
N PRO A 86 2.83 -8.53 14.47
CA PRO A 86 1.47 -9.07 14.45
C PRO A 86 0.41 -8.13 15.02
N GLU A 87 0.75 -7.30 16.01
CA GLU A 87 -0.21 -6.35 16.59
C GLU A 87 -0.56 -5.23 15.59
N ALA A 88 0.42 -4.74 14.85
CA ALA A 88 0.17 -3.80 13.76
C ALA A 88 -0.74 -4.41 12.67
N VAL A 89 -0.55 -5.70 12.35
CA VAL A 89 -1.44 -6.42 11.41
C VAL A 89 -2.87 -6.50 11.93
N LYS A 90 -3.07 -6.88 13.20
CA LYS A 90 -4.40 -6.96 13.82
C LYS A 90 -5.14 -5.62 13.75
N VAL A 91 -4.44 -4.52 14.07
CA VAL A 91 -5.01 -3.17 13.99
C VAL A 91 -5.33 -2.80 12.53
N ALA A 92 -4.41 -3.05 11.59
CA ALA A 92 -4.62 -2.74 10.17
C ALA A 92 -5.84 -3.47 9.60
N ILE A 93 -6.01 -4.77 9.91
CA ILE A 93 -7.17 -5.56 9.48
C ILE A 93 -8.46 -4.98 10.06
N ARG A 94 -8.48 -4.60 11.35
CA ARG A 94 -9.63 -3.94 11.98
C ARG A 94 -9.96 -2.58 11.34
N MET A 95 -8.94 -1.86 10.88
CA MET A 95 -9.08 -0.63 10.10
C MET A 95 -9.48 -0.88 8.64
N GLY A 96 -9.65 -2.13 8.21
CA GLY A 96 -10.14 -2.48 6.88
C GLY A 96 -9.07 -2.81 5.84
N ALA A 97 -7.81 -2.98 6.25
CA ALA A 97 -6.74 -3.42 5.36
C ALA A 97 -7.11 -4.73 4.65
N LYS A 98 -6.88 -4.78 3.34
CA LYS A 98 -7.08 -5.98 2.50
C LYS A 98 -5.78 -6.67 2.15
N VAL A 99 -4.66 -5.95 2.24
CA VAL A 99 -3.34 -6.49 1.92
C VAL A 99 -2.35 -6.15 3.04
N ILE A 100 -1.55 -7.13 3.42
CA ILE A 100 -0.40 -6.96 4.30
C ILE A 100 0.84 -7.35 3.50
N TRP A 101 1.73 -6.39 3.26
CA TRP A 101 2.99 -6.64 2.60
C TRP A 101 4.08 -6.93 3.64
N LEU A 102 4.89 -7.94 3.32
CA LEU A 102 6.14 -8.19 4.04
C LEU A 102 7.11 -6.98 3.91
N PRO A 103 8.15 -6.91 4.75
CA PRO A 103 9.14 -5.85 4.67
C PRO A 103 9.63 -5.63 3.24
N THR A 104 9.66 -4.37 2.81
CA THR A 104 10.18 -3.97 1.49
C THR A 104 11.50 -3.22 1.66
N LEU A 105 11.48 -2.05 2.31
CA LEU A 105 12.65 -1.19 2.52
C LEU A 105 13.56 -1.74 3.62
N SER A 106 12.98 -2.54 4.51
CA SER A 106 13.70 -3.20 5.61
C SER A 106 13.92 -4.70 5.35
N ALA A 107 13.67 -5.17 4.13
CA ALA A 107 14.03 -6.53 3.73
C ALA A 107 15.56 -6.66 3.65
N ALA A 108 16.12 -7.79 4.10
CA ALA A 108 17.56 -8.00 4.13
C ALA A 108 18.23 -7.75 2.76
N ASN A 109 17.69 -8.35 1.69
CA ASN A 109 18.18 -8.16 0.32
C ASN A 109 18.07 -6.70 -0.16
N HIS A 110 17.05 -5.95 0.28
CA HIS A 110 16.95 -4.54 -0.08
C HIS A 110 18.07 -3.74 0.59
N ILE A 111 18.23 -3.90 1.91
CA ILE A 111 19.28 -3.23 2.72
C ILE A 111 20.67 -3.52 2.15
N GLU A 112 20.95 -4.78 1.82
CA GLU A 112 22.23 -5.19 1.26
C GLU A 112 22.52 -4.47 -0.07
N LYS A 113 21.54 -4.43 -0.97
CA LYS A 113 21.70 -3.84 -2.31
C LYS A 113 21.75 -2.32 -2.29
N THR A 114 20.93 -1.67 -1.47
CA THR A 114 20.82 -0.21 -1.45
C THR A 114 21.76 0.45 -0.45
N LYS A 115 22.42 -0.35 0.40
CA LYS A 115 23.22 0.12 1.55
C LYS A 115 22.42 1.07 2.44
N THR A 116 21.09 0.97 2.43
CA THR A 116 20.21 1.83 3.21
C THR A 116 20.40 1.50 4.68
N ARG A 117 20.82 2.49 5.48
CA ARG A 117 20.77 2.38 6.93
C ARG A 117 19.32 2.43 7.38
N VAL A 118 18.77 1.29 7.78
CA VAL A 118 17.55 1.28 8.57
C VAL A 118 17.95 1.62 9.99
N THR A 119 17.70 2.86 10.43
CA THR A 119 17.94 3.26 11.82
C THR A 119 16.98 2.51 12.75
N GLY A 120 17.48 2.08 13.91
CA GLY A 120 16.70 1.29 14.88
C GLY A 120 17.07 -0.20 14.86
N ASN A 121 18.24 -0.53 15.41
CA ASN A 121 18.59 -1.89 15.77
C ASN A 121 17.83 -2.27 17.04
N LEU A 122 16.68 -2.93 16.92
CA LEU A 122 16.30 -3.94 17.90
C LEU A 122 16.52 -5.28 17.20
N GLY A 123 17.46 -6.04 17.76
CA GLY A 123 17.88 -7.33 17.26
C GLY A 123 16.69 -8.26 17.06
N VAL A 124 16.91 -9.26 16.20
CA VAL A 124 16.13 -10.50 16.22
C VAL A 124 15.88 -10.87 17.68
N MET A 125 14.60 -11.10 18.01
CA MET A 125 14.10 -11.49 19.32
C MET A 125 15.11 -12.41 20.03
N SER A 126 15.86 -11.83 20.97
CA SER A 126 16.78 -12.55 21.88
C SER A 126 16.27 -12.51 23.32
N GLN A 127 15.01 -12.10 23.53
CA GLN A 127 14.34 -12.17 24.82
C GLN A 127 12.98 -12.80 24.56
N GLY A 128 12.76 -13.95 25.20
CA GLY A 128 11.61 -14.83 25.03
C GLY A 128 10.32 -14.28 25.60
N PHE A 129 9.30 -15.13 25.55
CA PHE A 129 7.97 -14.95 26.16
C PHE A 129 8.05 -14.53 27.63
#